data_AF-A0AAV5X991-F1
#
_entry.id   AF-A0AAV5X991-F1
#
_cell.length_a   1.000
_cell.length_b   1.000
_cell.length_c   1.000
_cell.angle_alpha   90.00
_cell.angle_beta   90.00
_cell.angle_gamma   90.00
#
_symmetry.space_group_name_H-M   'P 1'
#
loop_
_entity.id
_entity.type
_entity.pdbx_description
1 polymer ?
#
loop_
_entity_poly.entity_id
_entity_poly.type
_entity_poly.pdbx_seq_one_letter_code
_entity_poly.pdbx_strand_id
1 'polypeptide(L)' 'MAPGTARMDLTFIVRVSRDRDGRLRGIVERVKTGEKHRFEHSEGIGGLIERMVAAAEAGQETR' A
#
# COMPACT_ATOMS: atom_id res chain seq x y z
N MET A 1 30.86 10.33 4.53
CA MET A 1 29.66 9.61 5.02
C MET A 1 28.52 10.00 4.10
N ALA A 2 27.98 9.06 3.32
CA ALA A 2 26.82 9.35 2.48
C ALA A 2 25.60 9.64 3.38
N PRO A 3 24.72 10.59 3.03
CA PRO A 3 23.50 10.82 3.79
C PRO A 3 22.70 9.51 3.79
N GLY A 4 22.49 8.95 4.98
CA GLY A 4 21.63 7.79 5.15
C GLY A 4 20.24 8.19 4.67
N THR A 5 19.75 7.55 3.61
CA THR A 5 18.36 7.64 3.18
C THR A 5 17.50 7.40 4.41
N ALA A 6 16.81 8.44 4.88
CA ALA A 6 15.90 8.33 5.99
C ALA A 6 14.85 7.28 5.61
N ARG A 7 14.92 6.12 6.26
CA ARG A 7 13.99 5.02 6.00
C ARG A 7 12.59 5.50 6.33
N MET A 8 11.74 5.65 5.32
CA MET A 8 10.37 6.10 5.53
C MET A 8 9.47 4.90 5.78
N ASP A 9 9.16 4.64 7.04
CA ASP A 9 8.23 3.56 7.39
C ASP A 9 6.79 3.99 7.08
N LEU A 10 6.08 3.18 6.28
CA LEU A 10 4.67 3.37 5.95
C LEU A 10 3.83 2.30 6.64
N THR A 11 2.73 2.74 7.28
CA THR A 11 1.77 1.84 7.91
C THR A 11 0.53 1.70 7.04
N PHE A 12 0.12 0.45 6.81
CA PHE A 12 -1.08 0.10 6.07
C PHE A 12 -2.03 -0.74 6.92
N ILE A 13 -3.34 -0.56 6.74
CA ILE A 13 -4.37 -1.48 7.22
C ILE A 13 -4.88 -2.25 6.00
N VAL A 14 -4.86 -3.58 6.10
CA VAL A 14 -5.39 -4.46 5.05
C VAL A 14 -6.66 -5.14 5.56
N ARG A 15 -7.78 -4.87 4.89
CA ARG A 15 -9.07 -5.53 5.15
C ARG A 15 -9.33 -6.53 4.06
N VAL A 16 -9.42 -7.81 4.43
CA VAL A 16 -9.58 -8.92 3.47
C VAL A 16 -10.88 -9.66 3.75
N SER A 17 -11.57 -10.02 2.68
CA SER A 17 -12.70 -10.96 2.70
C SER A 17 -12.46 -12.04 1.66
N ARG A 18 -13.06 -13.21 1.86
CA ARG A 18 -13.12 -14.27 0.86
C ARG A 18 -14.53 -14.34 0.30
N ASP A 19 -14.66 -14.36 -1.02
CA ASP A 19 -15.96 -14.51 -1.67
C ASP A 19 -16.41 -15.97 -1.71
N ARG A 20 -17.60 -16.21 -2.31
CA ARG A 20 -18.21 -17.54 -2.42
C ARG A 20 -17.41 -18.48 -3.32
N ASP A 21 -16.62 -17.93 -4.24
CA ASP A 21 -15.78 -18.69 -5.17
C ASP A 21 -14.36 -18.92 -4.60
N GLY A 22 -14.13 -18.52 -3.34
CA GLY A 22 -12.86 -18.70 -2.64
C GLY A 22 -11.82 -17.63 -2.95
N ARG A 23 -12.15 -16.61 -3.74
CA ARG A 23 -11.21 -15.55 -4.14
C ARG A 23 -11.07 -14.51 -3.03
N LEU A 24 -9.85 -14.01 -2.83
CA LEU A 24 -9.60 -12.90 -1.92
C LEU A 24 -9.97 -11.59 -2.58
N ARG A 25 -10.64 -10.72 -1.83
CA ARG A 25 -10.89 -9.32 -2.21
C ARG A 25 -10.83 -8.45 -0.99
N GLY A 26 -10.47 -7.18 -1.16
CA GLY A 26 -10.30 -6.32 -0.01
C GLY A 26 -9.83 -4.92 -0.34
N ILE A 27 -9.34 -4.26 0.70
CA ILE A 27 -8.92 -2.87 0.67
C ILE A 27 -7.58 -2.75 1.39
N VAL A 28 -6.65 -2.01 0.81
CA VAL A 28 -5.44 -1.53 1.48
C VAL A 28 -5.64 -0.04 1.75
N GLU A 29 -5.40 0.37 2.99
CA GLU A 29 -5.54 1.75 3.44
C GLU A 29 -4.23 2.25 4.06
N ARG A 30 -3.72 3.38 3.59
CA ARG A 30 -2.55 4.03 4.18
C ARG A 30 -2.97 4.83 5.41
N VAL A 31 -2.45 4.49 6.58
CA VAL A 31 -2.90 5.05 7.86
C VAL A 31 -2.73 6.56 7.92
N LYS A 32 -1.58 7.07 7.46
CA LYS A 32 -1.24 8.50 7.56
C LYS A 32 -2.12 9.40 6.69
N THR A 33 -2.54 8.93 5.52
CA THR A 33 -3.24 9.75 4.51
C THR A 33 -4.71 9.37 4.36
N GLY A 34 -5.12 8.20 4.84
CA GLY A 34 -6.45 7.63 4.60
C GLY A 34 -6.67 7.17 3.16
N GLU A 35 -5.64 7.19 2.31
CA GLU A 35 -5.67 6.71 0.93
C GLU A 35 -6.06 5.23 0.89
N LYS A 36 -7.02 4.87 0.02
CA LYS A 36 -7.61 3.53 -0.04
C LYS A 36 -7.58 2.99 -1.46
N HIS A 37 -7.15 1.75 -1.61
CA HIS A 37 -7.17 1.03 -2.88
C HIS A 37 -7.79 -0.34 -2.71
N ARG A 38 -8.65 -0.72 -3.65
CA ARG A 38 -9.25 -2.06 -3.68
C ARG A 38 -8.32 -3.02 -4.41
N PHE A 39 -8.27 -4.26 -3.94
CA PHE A 39 -7.69 -5.36 -4.70
C PHE A 39 -8.75 -6.45 -4.91
N GLU A 40 -8.68 -7.06 -6.07
CA GLU A 40 -9.42 -8.27 -6.43
C GLU A 40 -8.34 -9.31 -6.74
N HIS A 41 -8.44 -10.49 -6.12
CA HIS A 41 -7.43 -11.56 -6.12
C HIS A 41 -6.20 -11.30 -5.23
N SER A 42 -5.67 -12.38 -4.63
CA SER A 42 -4.56 -12.33 -3.67
C SER A 42 -3.26 -11.78 -4.27
N GLU A 43 -3.03 -12.03 -5.55
CA GLU A 43 -1.83 -11.60 -6.28
C GLU A 43 -1.74 -10.07 -6.40
N GLY A 44 -2.86 -9.36 -6.21
CA GLY A 44 -2.89 -7.90 -6.30
C GLY A 44 -2.34 -7.16 -5.08
N ILE A 45 -2.18 -7.81 -3.91
CA ILE A 45 -1.89 -7.10 -2.65
C ILE A 45 -0.46 -6.56 -2.62
N GLY A 46 0.54 -7.40 -2.92
CA GLY A 46 1.96 -7.02 -2.87
C GLY A 46 2.27 -5.88 -3.83
N GLY A 47 1.93 -6.05 -5.11
CA GLY A 47 2.14 -5.01 -6.12
C GLY A 47 1.33 -3.73 -5.86
N LEU A 48 0.17 -3.83 -5.18
CA LEU A 48 -0.56 -2.65 -4.75
C LEU A 48 0.20 -1.87 -3.66
N ILE A 49 0.74 -2.57 -2.66
CA ILE A 49 1.54 -1.92 -1.60
C ILE A 49 2.80 -1.28 -2.20
N GLU A 50 3.51 -1.96 -3.10
CA GLU A 50 4.69 -1.41 -3.79
C GLU A 50 4.36 -0.10 -4.53
N ARG A 51 3.25 -0.05 -5.28
CA ARG A 51 2.82 1.17 -5.96
C ARG A 51 2.48 2.30 -4.98
N MET A 52 1.83 1.98 -3.87
CA MET A 52 1.50 2.97 -2.84
C MET A 52 2.75 3.50 -2.13
N VAL A 53 3.78 2.66 -1.93
CA VAL A 53 5.09 3.09 -1.41
C VAL A 53 5.77 4.02 -2.42
N ALA A 54 5.88 3.62 -3.69
CA ALA A 54 6.52 4.44 -4.72
C ALA A 54 5.81 5.81 -4.90
N ALA A 55 4.48 5.82 -4.89
CA ALA A 55 3.71 7.07 -4.96
C ALA A 55 3.93 7.97 -3.73
N ALA A 56 4.10 7.38 -2.55
CA ALA A 56 4.40 8.10 -1.33
C ALA A 56 5.78 8.77 -1.37
N GLU A 57 6.79 8.09 -1.92
CA GLU A 57 8.14 8.61 -2.11
C GLU A 57 8.15 9.76 -3.13
N ALA A 58 7.51 9.57 -4.29
CA ALA A 58 7.41 10.61 -5.31
C ALA A 58 6.67 11.87 -4.84
N GLY A 59 5.65 11.72 -3.99
CA GLY A 59 4.91 12.85 -3.41
C GLY A 59 5.69 13.68 -2.38
N GLN A 60 6.88 13.21 -1.93
CA GLN A 60 7.75 13.97 -1.04
C GLN A 60 8.77 14.85 -1.77
N GLU A 61 9.05 14.60 -3.05
CA GLU A 61 10.00 15.43 -3.82
C GLU A 61 9.45 16.83 -4.13
N THR A 62 8.13 17.02 -4.08
CA THR A 62 7.45 18.28 -4.41
C THR A 62 7.17 19.17 -3.18
N ARG A 63 7.78 18.91 -2.02
CA ARG A 63 7.46 19.64 -0.78
C ARG A 63 8.66 20.24 -0.07
#